data_AF-A0A958BGI1-F1
#
_entry.id   AF-A0A958BGI1-F1
#
_cell.length_a   1.000
_cell.length_b   1.000
_cell.length_c   1.000
_cell.angle_alpha   90.00
_cell.angle_beta   90.00
_cell.angle_gamma   90.00
#
_symmetry.space_group_name_H-M   'P 1'
#
loop_
_entity.id
_entity.type
_entity.pdbx_description
1 polymer ?
#
loop_
_entity_poly.entity_id
_entity_poly.type
_entity_poly.pdbx_seq_one_letter_code
_entity_poly.pdbx_strand_id
1 'polypeptide(L)'
;MSQAPGVPQGKPVGAELGWRLRRTRYLYRSDWFDLRQDELHLPNGEPATFTYVEHPGFVSILPLTDQGQILLIRSYRYTVD
;
A
#
# COMPACT_ATOMS: atom_id res chain seq x y z
N MET A 1 -22.88 2.99 -7.38
CA MET A 1 -21.51 3.32 -6.95
C MET A 1 -21.02 2.17 -6.08
N SER A 2 -20.24 1.26 -6.66
CA SER A 2 -19.75 0.06 -5.99
C SER A 2 -18.70 0.48 -4.96
N GLN A 3 -18.92 0.16 -3.69
CA GLN A 3 -17.93 0.41 -2.63
C GLN A 3 -16.62 -0.31 -3.00
N ALA A 4 -15.50 0.40 -2.93
CA ALA A 4 -14.18 -0.21 -3.02
C ALA A 4 -14.01 -1.21 -1.87
N PRO A 5 -13.34 -2.36 -2.08
CA PRO A 5 -13.15 -3.37 -1.04
C PRO A 5 -12.46 -2.72 0.16
N GLY A 6 -13.04 -2.95 1.35
CA GLY A 6 -12.63 -2.30 2.59
C GLY A 6 -11.14 -2.48 2.86
N VAL A 7 -10.40 -1.37 2.87
CA VAL A 7 -9.01 -1.34 3.32
C VAL A 7 -8.97 -1.94 4.73
N PRO A 8 -8.09 -2.92 5.02
CA PRO A 8 -7.95 -3.45 6.37
C PRO A 8 -7.59 -2.30 7.32
N GLN A 9 -8.49 -1.99 8.25
CA GLN A 9 -8.27 -0.89 9.21
C GLN A 9 -7.09 -1.17 10.17
N GLY A 10 -6.61 -2.42 10.25
CA GLY A 10 -5.49 -2.85 11.09
C GLY A 10 -4.21 -3.22 10.34
N LYS A 11 -3.08 -3.19 11.07
CA LYS A 11 -1.76 -3.66 10.62
C LYS A 11 -1.43 -5.00 11.30
N PRO A 12 -2.00 -6.14 10.87
CA PRO A 12 -1.89 -7.41 11.60
C PRO A 12 -0.44 -7.86 11.79
N VAL A 13 0.38 -7.82 10.72
CA VAL A 13 1.82 -8.13 10.79
C VAL A 13 2.56 -7.21 11.75
N GLY A 14 2.26 -5.91 11.72
CA GLY A 14 2.86 -4.96 12.67
C GLY A 14 2.50 -5.28 14.11
N ALA A 15 1.22 -5.59 14.38
CA ALA A 15 0.75 -5.96 15.71
C ALA A 15 1.41 -7.25 16.22
N GLU A 16 1.55 -8.27 15.38
CA GLU A 16 2.27 -9.52 15.68
C GLU A 16 3.74 -9.27 16.04
N LEU A 17 4.37 -8.28 15.40
CA LEU A 17 5.76 -7.88 15.67
C LEU A 17 5.89 -6.95 16.90
N GLY A 18 4.81 -6.68 17.63
CA GLY A 18 4.82 -5.83 18.83
C GLY A 18 4.65 -4.33 18.57
N TRP A 19 4.30 -3.93 17.35
CA TRP A 19 4.04 -2.54 17.02
C TRP A 19 2.64 -2.15 17.48
N ARG A 20 2.50 -0.96 18.08
CA ARG A 20 1.21 -0.47 18.58
C ARG A 20 0.80 0.80 17.87
N LEU A 21 -0.23 0.70 17.02
CA LEU A 21 -0.88 1.87 16.41
C LEU A 21 -1.52 2.73 17.49
N ARG A 22 -1.25 4.04 17.44
CA ARG A 22 -1.84 5.04 18.36
C ARG A 22 -2.91 5.86 17.68
N ARG A 23 -2.61 6.37 16.48
CA ARG A 23 -3.50 7.25 15.75
C ARG A 23 -3.30 7.07 14.25
N THR A 24 -4.39 7.13 13.51
CA THR A 24 -4.39 7.22 12.06
C THR A 24 -5.02 8.55 11.65
N ARG A 25 -4.44 9.22 10.66
CA ARG A 25 -5.05 10.35 9.95
C ARG A 25 -4.81 10.21 8.45
N TYR A 26 -5.68 10.84 7.67
CA TYR A 26 -5.51 10.97 6.22
C TYR A 26 -5.12 12.41 5.92
N LEU A 27 -3.95 12.59 5.32
CA LEU A 27 -3.43 13.91 4.93
C LEU A 27 -4.01 14.36 3.58
N TYR A 28 -4.38 13.40 2.74
CA TYR A 28 -4.99 13.63 1.44
C TYR A 28 -5.93 12.47 1.09
N ARG A 29 -7.02 12.77 0.40
CA ARG A 29 -7.99 11.80 -0.12
C ARG A 29 -8.46 12.18 -1.50
N SER A 30 -8.58 11.20 -2.37
CA SER A 30 -9.05 11.38 -3.75
C SER A 30 -9.58 10.07 -4.31
N ASP A 31 -10.18 10.14 -5.49
CA ASP A 31 -10.58 8.95 -6.25
C ASP A 31 -9.38 8.12 -6.73
N TRP A 32 -8.16 8.67 -6.69
CA TRP A 32 -6.96 8.00 -7.21
C TRP A 32 -6.14 7.33 -6.10
N PHE A 33 -5.88 8.04 -5.00
CA PHE A 33 -5.25 7.47 -3.81
C PHE A 33 -5.55 8.27 -2.54
N ASP A 34 -5.30 7.60 -1.41
CA ASP A 34 -5.33 8.15 -0.05
C ASP A 34 -3.91 8.20 0.53
N LEU A 35 -3.52 9.35 1.10
CA LEU A 35 -2.26 9.51 1.84
C LEU A 35 -2.53 9.36 3.34
N ARG A 36 -2.19 8.19 3.88
CA ARG A 36 -2.38 7.85 5.30
C ARG A 36 -1.13 8.15 6.11
N GLN A 37 -1.32 8.63 7.32
CA GLN A 37 -0.29 8.80 8.32
C GLN A 37 -0.69 8.10 9.62
N ASP A 38 0.16 7.17 10.06
CA ASP A 38 0.02 6.41 11.30
C ASP A 38 1.07 6.87 12.31
N GLU A 39 0.63 7.24 13.51
CA GLU A 39 1.47 7.40 14.69
C GLU A 39 1.42 6.10 15.49
N LEU A 40 2.58 5.58 15.88
CA LEU A 40 2.69 4.27 16.51
C LEU A 40 3.86 4.19 17.48
N HIS A 41 3.86 3.19 18.34
CA HIS A 41 5.03 2.80 19.13
C HIS A 41 5.65 1.55 18.52
N LEU A 42 6.96 1.59 18.36
CA LEU A 42 7.79 0.44 17.97
C LEU A 42 7.84 -0.60 19.10
N PRO A 43 8.36 -1.82 18.85
CA PRO A 43 8.41 -2.86 19.87
C PRO A 43 9.25 -2.49 21.11
N ASN A 44 10.23 -1.60 20.95
CA ASN A 44 11.04 -1.05 22.03
C ASN A 44 10.34 0.09 22.81
N GLY A 45 9.12 0.45 22.43
CA GLY A 45 8.32 1.51 23.05
C GLY A 45 8.50 2.91 22.45
N GLU A 46 9.51 3.13 21.61
CA GLU A 46 9.78 4.42 20.99
C GLU A 46 8.67 4.85 20.02
N PRO A 47 8.31 6.14 19.97
CA PRO A 47 7.33 6.63 19.02
C PRO A 47 7.90 6.69 17.59
N ALA A 48 7.04 6.41 16.61
CA ALA A 48 7.35 6.55 15.20
C ALA A 48 6.14 7.06 14.43
N THR A 49 6.39 7.67 13.26
CA THR A 49 5.37 8.14 12.33
C THR A 49 5.61 7.54 10.96
N PHE A 50 4.61 6.90 10.38
CA PHE A 50 4.64 6.36 9.03
C PHE A 50 3.64 7.08 8.14
N THR A 51 4.12 7.72 7.08
CA THR A 51 3.28 8.36 6.06
C THR A 51 3.43 7.59 4.76
N TYR A 52 2.33 7.11 4.19
CA TYR A 52 2.38 6.26 3.01
C TYR A 52 1.07 6.35 2.22
N VAL A 53 1.17 6.06 0.93
CA VAL A 53 -0.01 5.90 0.07
C VAL A 53 -0.67 4.56 0.39
N GLU A 54 -1.96 4.57 0.70
CA GLU A 54 -2.71 3.32 0.83
C GLU A 54 -2.92 2.71 -0.55
N HIS A 55 -2.43 1.48 -0.72
CA HIS A 55 -2.53 0.74 -1.97
C HIS A 55 -3.31 -0.56 -1.71
N PRO A 56 -4.33 -0.90 -2.53
CA PRO A 56 -5.13 -2.13 -2.36
C PRO A 56 -4.37 -3.42 -2.74
N GLY A 57 -3.04 -3.37 -2.83
CA GLY A 57 -2.21 -4.41 -3.45
C GLY A 57 -2.24 -4.41 -4.99
N PHE A 58 -1.28 -5.09 -5.60
CA PHE A 58 -1.26 -5.37 -7.05
C PHE A 58 -0.65 -6.76 -7.28
N VAL A 59 -0.85 -7.28 -8.49
CA VAL A 59 -0.23 -8.53 -8.96
C VAL A 59 0.58 -8.21 -10.20
N SER A 60 1.79 -8.76 -10.24
CA SER A 60 2.63 -8.75 -11.44
C SER A 60 2.70 -10.16 -12.02
N ILE A 61 2.63 -10.26 -13.34
CA ILE A 61 2.72 -11.52 -14.08
C ILE A 61 3.92 -11.40 -15.04
N LEU A 62 4.77 -12.43 -15.06
CA LEU A 62 5.85 -12.57 -16.03
C LEU A 62 5.48 -13.69 -17.01
N PRO A 63 4.84 -13.37 -18.15
CA PRO A 63 4.45 -14.37 -19.14
C PRO A 63 5.65 -14.84 -19.97
N LEU A 64 5.80 -16.16 -20.11
CA LEU A 64 6.75 -16.81 -21.01
C LEU A 64 6.01 -17.56 -22.11
N THR A 65 6.52 -17.43 -23.33
CA THR A 65 6.10 -18.25 -24.48
C THR A 65 6.80 -19.62 -24.47
N ASP A 66 6.30 -20.57 -25.25
CA ASP A 66 6.95 -21.90 -25.43
C ASP A 66 8.37 -21.80 -26.01
N GLN A 67 8.71 -20.68 -26.65
CA GLN A 67 10.04 -20.39 -27.19
C GLN A 67 10.96 -19.67 -26.19
N GLY A 68 10.54 -19.49 -24.93
CA GLY A 68 11.32 -18.83 -23.89
C GLY A 68 11.35 -17.29 -23.98
N GLN A 69 10.52 -16.69 -24.83
CA GLN A 69 10.40 -15.23 -24.93
C GLN A 69 9.48 -14.66 -23.85
N ILE A 70 9.76 -13.44 -23.38
CA ILE A 70 8.93 -12.70 -22.41
C ILE A 70 7.97 -11.77 -23.16
N LEU A 71 6.67 -11.83 -22.81
CA LEU A 71 5.71 -10.86 -23.33
C LEU A 71 5.73 -9.58 -22.48
N LEU A 72 5.87 -8.45 -23.14
CA LEU A 72 5.88 -7.12 -22.52
C LEU A 72 4.71 -6.27 -23.05
N ILE A 73 4.30 -5.28 -22.26
CA ILE A 73 3.33 -4.26 -22.69
C ILE A 73 4.02 -2.92 -22.89
N ARG A 74 3.50 -2.12 -23.83
CA ARG A 74 3.81 -0.68 -23.92
C ARG A 74 2.69 0.09 -23.24
N SER A 75 3.00 0.74 -22.13
CA SER A 75 2.05 1.56 -21.37
C SER A 75 2.61 2.96 -21.25
N TYR A 76 1.86 3.97 -21.70
CA TYR A 76 2.09 5.34 -21.26
C TYR A 76 1.75 5.44 -19.77
N ARG A 77 2.53 6.21 -19.02
CA ARG A 77 2.33 6.45 -17.59
C ARG A 77 2.52 7.94 -17.34
N TYR A 78 1.43 8.69 -17.25
CA TYR A 78 1.45 10.14 -17.05
C TYR A 78 2.31 10.59 -15.86
N THR A 79 2.34 9.80 -14.78
CA THR A 79 3.15 10.09 -13.58
C THR A 79 4.65 9.83 -13.74
N VAL A 80 5.08 9.33 -14.90
CA VAL A 80 6.47 8.97 -15.22
C VAL A 80 6.90 9.61 -16.55
N ASP A 81 6.07 10.51 -17.09
CA ASP A 81 6.41 11.32 -18.26
C ASP A 81 7.54 12.32 -17.94
#